data_AF-B6A858-F1
#
_entry.id   AF-B6A858-F1
#
_cell.length_a   1.000
_cell.length_b   1.000
_cell.length_c   1.000
_cell.angle_alpha   90.00
_cell.angle_beta   90.00
_cell.angle_gamma   90.00
#
_symmetry.space_group_name_H-M   'P 1'
#
loop_
_entity.id
_entity.type
_entity.pdbx_description
1 polymer ?
#
loop_
_entity_poly.entity_id
_entity_poly.type
_entity_poly.pdbx_seq_one_letter_code
_entity_poly.pdbx_strand_id
1 'polypeptide(L)'
;AVAAVSALAGYPTVLLPGFPRMEDAESANFSDEVTGWQAWLPDLSLETESQEQEQNLTLTDVLNQHPHSQQVYADILLRIRVPDHHPQPALLELAALVSARINGSACCLVHHRQRYLQLKPDITLINKLQSGISQNLSQSSTESVESSVIHLAAELTRAPERFGPPILAPLQERGFSPLQLMDTLFSVAL
;
A
#
# COMPACT_ATOMS: atom_id res chain seq x y z
N ALA A 1 -0.89 -9.00 -6.45
CA ALA A 1 -0.45 -10.31 -5.94
C ALA A 1 0.30 -11.16 -6.98
N VAL A 2 -0.26 -11.44 -8.15
CA VAL A 2 0.39 -12.30 -9.18
C VAL A 2 1.79 -11.81 -9.53
N ALA A 3 1.96 -10.50 -9.76
CA ALA A 3 3.25 -9.94 -10.09
C ALA A 3 4.35 -10.13 -9.04
N ALA A 4 3.98 -9.90 -7.78
CA ALA A 4 4.85 -10.12 -6.63
C ALA A 4 5.31 -11.58 -6.52
N VAL A 5 4.38 -12.53 -6.67
CA VAL A 5 4.67 -13.97 -6.57
C VAL A 5 5.53 -14.44 -7.73
N SER A 6 5.24 -14.01 -8.97
CA SER A 6 6.05 -14.33 -10.15
C SER A 6 7.48 -13.84 -9.99
N ALA A 7 7.66 -12.59 -9.55
CA ALA A 7 8.98 -12.00 -9.34
C ALA A 7 9.79 -12.75 -8.27
N LEU A 8 9.16 -13.14 -7.15
CA LEU A 8 9.80 -13.96 -6.12
C LEU A 8 10.20 -15.35 -6.62
N ALA A 9 9.41 -15.92 -7.53
CA ALA A 9 9.73 -17.18 -8.19
C ALA A 9 10.79 -17.04 -9.30
N GLY A 10 11.33 -15.84 -9.54
CA GLY A 10 12.36 -15.59 -10.54
C GLY A 10 11.81 -15.36 -11.96
N TYR A 11 10.50 -15.22 -12.12
CA TYR A 11 9.85 -15.05 -13.43
C TYR A 11 9.38 -13.60 -13.63
N PRO A 12 9.53 -13.04 -14.84
CA PRO A 12 8.86 -11.79 -15.19
C PRO A 12 7.35 -12.02 -15.29
N THR A 13 6.55 -11.06 -14.81
CA THR A 13 5.10 -11.23 -14.70
C THR A 13 4.37 -11.21 -16.04
N VAL A 14 4.79 -10.35 -16.98
CA VAL A 14 4.50 -10.38 -18.43
C VAL A 14 4.92 -9.02 -19.02
N LEU A 15 5.79 -9.01 -20.05
CA LEU A 15 6.13 -7.79 -20.80
C LEU A 15 5.11 -7.59 -21.93
N LEU A 16 3.93 -7.05 -21.61
CA LEU A 16 3.02 -6.54 -22.64
C LEU A 16 3.43 -5.09 -22.97
N PRO A 17 3.92 -4.81 -24.19
CA PRO A 17 4.21 -3.44 -24.58
C PRO A 17 2.91 -2.62 -24.64
N GLY A 18 2.96 -1.38 -24.14
CA GLY A 18 1.87 -0.41 -24.28
C GLY A 18 0.97 -0.20 -23.06
N PHE A 19 1.22 -0.87 -21.92
CA PHE A 19 0.54 -0.51 -20.68
C PHE A 19 1.10 0.82 -20.13
N PRO A 20 0.24 1.83 -19.91
CA PRO A 20 0.68 3.10 -19.34
C PRO A 20 1.07 2.89 -17.89
N ARG A 21 2.18 3.52 -17.49
CA ARG A 21 2.57 3.59 -16.09
C ARG A 21 1.58 4.49 -15.36
N MET A 22 1.04 4.05 -14.23
CA MET A 22 0.19 4.90 -13.40
C MET A 22 0.95 6.14 -12.91
N GLU A 23 0.32 7.30 -13.01
CA GLU A 23 0.81 8.55 -12.42
C GLU A 23 0.41 8.63 -10.94
N ASP A 24 1.20 9.37 -10.14
CA ASP A 24 0.87 9.56 -8.74
C ASP A 24 -0.35 10.47 -8.60
N ALA A 25 -1.23 10.18 -7.64
CA ALA A 25 -2.29 11.10 -7.27
C ALA A 25 -1.74 12.50 -6.94
N GLU A 26 -2.51 13.55 -7.22
CA GLU A 26 -2.06 14.92 -6.95
C GLU A 26 -1.81 15.15 -5.46
N SER A 27 -0.66 15.74 -5.12
CA SER A 27 -0.30 16.01 -3.72
C SER A 27 -1.29 16.95 -3.01
N ALA A 28 -1.97 17.80 -3.78
CA ALA A 28 -2.95 18.77 -3.26
C ALA A 28 -4.21 18.10 -2.66
N ASN A 29 -4.47 16.84 -3.00
CA ASN A 29 -5.65 16.10 -2.53
C ASN A 29 -5.46 15.50 -1.14
N PHE A 30 -4.30 15.67 -0.51
CA PHE A 30 -4.02 15.15 0.83
C PHE A 30 -3.99 16.28 1.86
N SER A 31 -4.85 16.15 2.87
CA SER A 31 -4.82 16.97 4.09
C SER A 31 -4.17 16.20 5.23
N ASP A 32 -3.64 16.93 6.22
CA ASP A 32 -3.18 16.34 7.49
C ASP A 32 -4.37 15.89 8.38
N GLU A 33 -5.59 16.31 8.05
CA GLU A 33 -6.80 15.96 8.80
C GLU A 33 -7.32 14.56 8.42
N VAL A 34 -7.62 13.77 9.46
CA VAL A 34 -8.20 12.43 9.32
C VAL A 34 -9.69 12.57 8.99
N THR A 35 -10.04 12.44 7.72
CA THR A 35 -11.38 11.98 7.35
C THR A 35 -11.31 10.47 7.22
N GLY A 36 -11.99 9.75 8.12
CA GLY A 36 -12.11 8.30 8.01
C GLY A 36 -12.73 7.93 6.67
N TRP A 37 -12.35 6.77 6.11
CA TRP A 37 -12.95 6.30 4.87
C TRP A 37 -14.47 6.15 5.03
N GLN A 38 -15.21 6.68 4.07
CA GLN A 38 -16.65 6.60 3.99
C GLN A 38 -17.05 5.98 2.65
N ALA A 39 -18.02 5.08 2.68
CA ALA A 39 -18.57 4.50 1.47
C ALA A 39 -19.46 5.51 0.76
N TRP A 40 -19.41 5.49 -0.56
CA TRP A 40 -20.42 6.12 -1.40
C TRP A 40 -21.63 5.22 -1.66
N LEU A 41 -21.63 4.01 -1.08
CA LEU A 41 -22.72 3.05 -1.21
C LEU A 41 -23.85 3.41 -0.23
N PRO A 42 -25.12 3.36 -0.67
CA PRO A 42 -26.24 3.51 0.24
C PRO A 42 -26.33 2.30 1.18
N ASP A 43 -26.88 2.50 2.37
CA ASP A 43 -27.18 1.39 3.27
C ASP A 43 -28.32 0.53 2.69
N LEU A 44 -28.11 -0.78 2.67
CA LEU A 44 -29.07 -1.77 2.19
C LEU A 44 -29.97 -2.29 3.33
N SER A 45 -30.00 -1.62 4.49
CA SER A 45 -30.92 -1.91 5.58
C SER A 45 -32.37 -1.77 5.07
N LEU A 46 -32.90 -2.92 4.67
CA LEU A 46 -34.25 -3.26 4.17
C LEU A 46 -35.23 -2.09 4.19
N GLU A 47 -35.64 -1.65 3.00
CA GLU A 47 -36.85 -0.89 2.65
C GLU A 47 -37.77 -0.53 3.83
N THR A 48 -37.29 0.34 4.72
CA THR A 48 -38.14 0.97 5.71
C THR A 48 -38.20 2.42 5.28
N GLU A 49 -39.37 2.79 4.77
CA GLU A 49 -39.75 4.15 4.38
C GLU A 49 -39.41 5.13 5.51
N SER A 50 -38.20 5.70 5.53
CA SER A 50 -37.80 6.69 6.52
C SER A 50 -36.55 7.43 6.06
N GLN A 51 -36.81 8.59 5.44
CA GLN A 51 -35.97 9.77 5.33
C GLN A 51 -34.57 9.62 4.69
N GLU A 52 -34.31 10.48 3.71
CA GLU A 52 -33.00 10.74 3.08
C GLU A 52 -31.95 11.21 4.12
N GLN A 53 -31.56 10.36 5.05
CA GLN A 53 -30.36 10.56 5.85
C GLN A 53 -29.23 9.85 5.13
N GLU A 54 -28.31 10.63 4.57
CA GLU A 54 -27.01 10.16 4.11
C GLU A 54 -26.29 9.49 5.29
N GLN A 55 -26.44 8.16 5.41
CA GLN A 55 -25.73 7.39 6.41
C GLN A 55 -24.30 7.18 5.92
N ASN A 56 -23.34 7.72 6.66
CA ASN A 56 -21.91 7.55 6.39
C ASN A 56 -21.47 6.14 6.80
N LEU A 57 -21.51 5.19 5.87
CA LEU A 57 -21.07 3.81 6.13
C LEU A 57 -19.54 3.71 6.14
N THR A 58 -19.01 2.95 7.10
CA THR A 58 -17.59 2.58 7.12
C THR A 58 -17.33 1.34 6.25
N LEU A 59 -16.06 1.02 6.00
CA LEU A 59 -15.69 -0.20 5.28
C LEU A 59 -16.22 -1.46 5.98
N THR A 60 -16.20 -1.46 7.32
CA THR A 60 -16.72 -2.57 8.12
C THR A 60 -18.22 -2.73 7.92
N ASP A 61 -18.97 -1.62 7.87
CA ASP A 61 -20.43 -1.66 7.67
C ASP A 61 -20.79 -2.23 6.30
N VAL A 62 -20.07 -1.81 5.24
CA VAL A 62 -20.24 -2.37 3.89
C VAL A 62 -19.89 -3.86 3.85
N LEU A 63 -18.78 -4.26 4.49
CA LEU A 63 -18.37 -5.66 4.52
C LEU A 63 -19.35 -6.55 5.30
N ASN A 64 -19.99 -6.04 6.36
CA ASN A 64 -21.01 -6.77 7.11
C ASN A 64 -22.22 -7.16 6.25
N GLN A 65 -22.52 -6.41 5.18
CA GLN A 65 -23.57 -6.75 4.21
C GLN A 65 -23.15 -7.96 3.31
N HIS A 66 -21.87 -8.33 3.31
CA HIS A 66 -21.30 -9.44 2.55
C HIS A 66 -20.41 -10.34 3.43
N PRO A 67 -21.00 -11.24 4.25
CA PRO A 67 -20.28 -12.01 5.27
C PRO A 67 -19.09 -12.82 4.76
N HIS A 68 -19.18 -13.37 3.54
CA HIS A 68 -18.06 -14.10 2.93
C HIS A 68 -16.89 -13.17 2.62
N SER A 69 -17.16 -11.99 2.05
CA SER A 69 -16.14 -10.98 1.76
C SER A 69 -15.50 -10.45 3.04
N GLN A 70 -16.31 -10.23 4.08
CA GLN A 70 -15.83 -9.82 5.40
C GLN A 70 -14.86 -10.86 6.00
N GLN A 71 -15.25 -12.14 5.97
CA GLN A 71 -14.43 -13.21 6.53
C GLN A 71 -13.08 -13.29 5.81
N VAL A 72 -13.09 -13.30 4.47
CA VAL A 72 -11.87 -13.33 3.65
C VAL A 72 -10.99 -12.12 3.94
N TYR A 73 -11.58 -10.93 4.01
CA TYR A 73 -10.84 -9.70 4.31
C TYR A 73 -10.19 -9.73 5.70
N ALA A 74 -10.92 -10.19 6.72
CA ALA A 74 -10.42 -10.32 8.09
C ALA A 74 -9.26 -11.33 8.17
N ASP A 75 -9.40 -12.49 7.50
CA ASP A 75 -8.36 -13.52 7.47
C ASP A 75 -7.07 -13.03 6.81
N ILE A 76 -7.19 -12.26 5.72
CA ILE A 76 -6.04 -11.66 5.03
C ILE A 76 -5.38 -10.60 5.92
N LEU A 77 -6.17 -9.72 6.54
CA LEU A 77 -5.65 -8.68 7.44
C LEU A 77 -4.90 -9.26 8.64
N LEU A 78 -5.42 -10.33 9.26
CA LEU A 78 -4.77 -10.98 10.41
C LEU A 78 -3.39 -11.51 10.04
N ARG A 79 -3.24 -12.11 8.86
CA ARG A 79 -1.96 -12.66 8.38
C ARG A 79 -0.91 -11.59 8.11
N ILE A 80 -1.33 -10.38 7.73
CA ILE A 80 -0.42 -9.29 7.33
C ILE A 80 -0.10 -8.36 8.49
N ARG A 81 -1.07 -8.11 9.38
CA ARG A 81 -0.94 -7.14 10.48
C ARG A 81 -0.14 -7.68 11.66
N VAL A 82 0.11 -8.99 11.69
CA VAL A 82 1.02 -9.64 12.65
C VAL A 82 2.18 -10.30 11.89
N PRO A 83 3.10 -9.50 11.31
CA PRO A 83 4.25 -10.06 10.63
C PRO A 83 5.25 -10.54 11.68
N ASP A 84 5.08 -11.77 12.17
CA ASP A 84 6.00 -12.42 13.11
C ASP A 84 7.44 -12.53 12.56
N HIS A 85 7.61 -12.32 11.24
CA HIS A 85 8.82 -12.61 10.47
C HIS A 85 9.53 -11.36 9.93
N HIS A 86 8.96 -10.15 10.10
CA HIS A 86 9.55 -8.92 9.58
C HIS A 86 10.20 -8.10 10.70
N PRO A 87 11.54 -8.11 10.84
CA PRO A 87 12.24 -7.47 11.96
C PRO A 87 12.18 -5.93 11.91
N GLN A 88 11.69 -5.36 10.80
CA GLN A 88 11.64 -3.90 10.57
C GLN A 88 10.22 -3.47 10.21
N PRO A 89 9.27 -3.44 11.16
CA PRO A 89 7.86 -3.12 10.87
C PRO A 89 7.67 -1.74 10.25
N ALA A 90 8.58 -0.79 10.53
CA ALA A 90 8.55 0.54 9.89
C ALA A 90 8.65 0.45 8.35
N LEU A 91 9.38 -0.52 7.79
CA LEU A 91 9.48 -0.66 6.34
C LEU A 91 8.17 -1.16 5.70
N LEU A 92 7.38 -1.96 6.43
CA LEU A 92 6.08 -2.39 5.96
C LEU A 92 5.10 -1.22 5.91
N GLU A 93 5.09 -0.39 6.96
CA GLU A 93 4.31 0.85 6.98
C GLU A 93 4.75 1.82 5.88
N LEU A 94 6.06 1.90 5.60
CA LEU A 94 6.59 2.70 4.50
C LEU A 94 6.13 2.19 3.13
N ALA A 95 6.14 0.87 2.91
CA ALA A 95 5.69 0.26 1.66
C ALA A 95 4.19 0.53 1.40
N ALA A 96 3.36 0.33 2.43
CA ALA A 96 1.92 0.63 2.39
C ALA A 96 1.65 2.13 2.17
N LEU A 97 2.42 3.00 2.84
CA LEU A 97 2.33 4.46 2.67
C LEU A 97 2.59 4.88 1.22
N VAL A 98 3.61 4.30 0.56
CA VAL A 98 3.93 4.60 -0.84
C VAL A 98 2.78 4.19 -1.76
N SER A 99 2.21 3.00 -1.57
CA SER A 99 1.04 2.54 -2.33
C SER A 99 -0.15 3.48 -2.14
N ALA A 100 -0.47 3.85 -0.89
CA ALA A 100 -1.54 4.79 -0.58
C ALA A 100 -1.34 6.16 -1.22
N ARG A 101 -0.09 6.66 -1.24
CA ARG A 101 0.28 7.92 -1.87
C ARG A 101 0.07 7.90 -3.38
N ILE A 102 0.43 6.81 -4.06
CA ILE A 102 0.24 6.67 -5.52
C ILE A 102 -1.26 6.58 -5.81
N ASN A 103 -1.98 5.72 -5.09
CA ASN A 103 -3.39 5.42 -5.33
C ASN A 103 -4.36 6.54 -4.90
N GLY A 104 -3.90 7.56 -4.17
CA GLY A 104 -4.79 8.64 -3.71
C GLY A 104 -5.59 8.32 -2.45
N SER A 105 -5.24 7.28 -1.69
CA SER A 105 -6.01 6.89 -0.50
C SER A 105 -5.62 7.73 0.72
N ALA A 106 -6.34 8.83 0.97
CA ALA A 106 -6.06 9.76 2.08
C ALA A 106 -6.09 9.08 3.46
N CYS A 107 -7.11 8.26 3.73
CA CYS A 107 -7.24 7.55 5.01
C CYS A 107 -6.06 6.59 5.25
N CYS A 108 -5.69 5.79 4.24
CA CYS A 108 -4.53 4.89 4.34
C CYS A 108 -3.22 5.66 4.47
N LEU A 109 -3.07 6.77 3.74
CA LEU A 109 -1.89 7.62 3.81
C LEU A 109 -1.65 8.13 5.23
N VAL A 110 -2.69 8.69 5.87
CA VAL A 110 -2.57 9.20 7.25
C VAL A 110 -2.31 8.08 8.24
N HIS A 111 -3.00 6.95 8.11
CA HIS A 111 -2.81 5.78 8.98
C HIS A 111 -1.37 5.27 8.96
N HIS A 112 -0.83 4.97 7.77
CA HIS A 112 0.52 4.42 7.63
C HIS A 112 1.60 5.47 7.94
N ARG A 113 1.35 6.76 7.69
CA ARG A 113 2.25 7.85 8.12
C ARG A 113 2.39 7.90 9.63
N GLN A 114 1.27 7.87 10.36
CA GLN A 114 1.27 7.91 11.82
C GLN A 114 2.01 6.70 12.40
N ARG A 115 1.72 5.49 11.90
CA ARG A 115 2.38 4.25 12.34
C ARG A 115 3.87 4.23 12.00
N TYR A 116 4.26 4.68 10.81
CA TYR A 116 5.66 4.83 10.45
C TYR A 116 6.40 5.75 11.42
N LEU A 117 5.86 6.94 11.69
CA LEU A 117 6.50 7.93 12.57
C LEU A 117 6.59 7.47 14.03
N GLN A 118 5.66 6.63 14.49
CA GLN A 118 5.73 5.99 15.81
C GLN A 118 6.89 4.99 15.90
N LEU A 119 7.16 4.24 14.84
CA LEU A 119 8.24 3.25 14.79
C LEU A 119 9.60 3.88 14.45
N LYS A 120 9.60 4.90 13.58
CA LYS A 120 10.78 5.61 13.09
C LYS A 120 10.43 7.08 12.83
N PRO A 121 10.85 8.02 13.70
CA PRO A 121 10.45 9.43 13.64
C PRO A 121 11.22 10.24 12.58
N ASP A 122 11.20 9.79 11.32
CA ASP A 122 11.82 10.47 10.17
C ASP A 122 10.80 11.32 9.40
N ILE A 123 10.56 12.53 9.91
CA ILE A 123 9.60 13.48 9.30
C ILE A 123 10.10 13.97 7.94
N THR A 124 11.42 14.06 7.75
CA THR A 124 12.02 14.54 6.49
C THR A 124 11.68 13.62 5.34
N LEU A 125 11.80 12.30 5.54
CA LEU A 125 11.43 11.31 4.53
C LEU A 125 9.94 11.39 4.18
N ILE A 126 9.08 11.49 5.19
CA ILE A 126 7.64 11.59 5.01
C ILE A 126 7.24 12.83 4.20
N ASN A 127 7.81 13.98 4.52
CA ASN A 127 7.53 15.22 3.80
C ASN A 127 7.93 15.12 2.31
N LYS A 128 9.07 14.49 2.02
CA LYS A 128 9.50 14.22 0.63
C LYS A 128 8.53 13.28 -0.10
N LEU A 129 8.02 12.25 0.57
CA LEU A 129 7.04 11.34 -0.03
C LEU A 129 5.70 12.02 -0.32
N GLN A 130 5.28 12.94 0.55
CA GLN A 130 4.04 13.70 0.37
C GLN A 130 4.15 14.66 -0.83
N SER A 131 5.28 15.36 -0.99
CA SER A 131 5.53 16.24 -2.13
C SER A 131 5.66 15.48 -3.46
N GLY A 132 6.19 14.27 -3.44
CA GLY A 132 6.16 13.35 -4.58
C GLY A 132 7.22 12.27 -4.49
N ILE A 133 6.87 11.04 -4.90
CA ILE A 133 7.72 9.87 -4.77
C ILE A 133 8.99 9.99 -5.63
N SER A 134 8.89 10.62 -6.80
CA SER A 134 10.03 10.84 -7.69
C SER A 134 11.15 11.66 -7.04
N GLN A 135 10.84 12.58 -6.12
CA GLN A 135 11.87 13.35 -5.40
C GLN A 135 12.73 12.47 -4.48
N ASN A 136 12.22 11.30 -4.07
CA ASN A 136 12.94 10.29 -3.29
C ASN A 136 13.76 9.33 -4.18
N LEU A 137 13.37 9.17 -5.45
CA LEU A 137 14.01 8.25 -6.39
C LEU A 137 15.17 8.88 -7.18
N SER A 138 15.30 10.22 -7.16
CA SER A 138 16.33 10.97 -7.91
C SER A 138 17.76 10.82 -7.36
N GLN A 139 17.94 10.21 -6.19
CA GLN A 139 19.24 9.84 -5.65
C GLN A 139 19.27 8.32 -5.62
N SER A 140 20.22 7.73 -6.34
CA SER A 140 20.45 6.28 -6.54
C SER A 140 19.60 5.41 -5.61
N SER A 141 18.63 4.67 -6.15
CA SER A 141 17.65 3.80 -5.46
C SER A 141 18.27 2.66 -4.61
N THR A 142 19.56 2.76 -4.33
CA THR A 142 20.46 1.83 -3.66
C THR A 142 21.17 2.42 -2.44
N GLU A 143 21.02 3.71 -2.09
CA GLU A 143 21.74 4.28 -0.93
C GLU A 143 21.18 3.83 0.43
N SER A 144 19.88 3.58 0.54
CA SER A 144 19.25 3.11 1.79
C SER A 144 18.24 1.99 1.57
N VAL A 145 17.92 1.26 2.63
CA VAL A 145 16.88 0.22 2.61
C VAL A 145 15.52 0.84 2.32
N GLU A 146 15.24 2.02 2.89
CA GLU A 146 14.01 2.79 2.66
C GLU A 146 13.84 3.14 1.18
N SER A 147 14.91 3.61 0.53
CA SER A 147 14.87 3.95 -0.90
C SER A 147 14.55 2.73 -1.77
N SER A 148 15.11 1.57 -1.43
CA SER A 148 14.79 0.31 -2.12
C SER A 148 13.36 -0.17 -1.85
N VAL A 149 12.83 0.01 -0.63
CA VAL A 149 11.41 -0.29 -0.33
C VAL A 149 10.47 0.67 -1.07
N ILE A 150 10.79 1.97 -1.10
CA ILE A 150 10.02 2.98 -1.85
C ILE A 150 10.00 2.65 -3.34
N HIS A 151 11.16 2.29 -3.91
CA HIS A 151 11.26 1.89 -5.31
C HIS A 151 10.43 0.63 -5.61
N LEU A 152 10.55 -0.41 -4.78
CA LEU A 152 9.78 -1.65 -4.91
C LEU A 152 8.28 -1.37 -4.87
N ALA A 153 7.81 -0.64 -3.86
CA ALA A 153 6.40 -0.31 -3.71
C ALA A 153 5.87 0.52 -4.89
N ALA A 154 6.67 1.49 -5.37
CA ALA A 154 6.30 2.34 -6.48
C ALA A 154 6.25 1.61 -7.82
N GLU A 155 7.18 0.69 -8.09
CA GLU A 155 7.13 -0.13 -9.31
C GLU A 155 5.96 -1.11 -9.28
N LEU A 156 5.75 -1.79 -8.15
CA LEU A 156 4.63 -2.74 -8.01
C LEU A 156 3.28 -2.05 -8.15
N THR A 157 3.13 -0.82 -7.64
CA THR A 157 1.87 -0.08 -7.73
C THR A 157 1.66 0.51 -9.12
N ARG A 158 2.71 1.12 -9.73
CA ARG A 158 2.55 1.86 -10.99
C ARG A 158 2.57 1.01 -12.26
N ALA A 159 3.31 -0.10 -12.22
CA ALA A 159 3.55 -0.94 -13.39
C ALA A 159 3.75 -2.42 -12.97
N PRO A 160 2.75 -3.04 -12.31
CA PRO A 160 2.84 -4.43 -11.83
C PRO A 160 3.20 -5.43 -12.95
N GLU A 161 2.81 -5.18 -14.19
CA GLU A 161 3.14 -5.98 -15.36
C GLU A 161 4.65 -6.01 -15.65
N ARG A 162 5.35 -4.92 -15.32
CA ARG A 162 6.81 -4.78 -15.48
C ARG A 162 7.58 -5.20 -14.22
N PHE A 163 6.88 -5.56 -13.15
CA PHE A 163 7.49 -5.98 -11.90
C PHE A 163 8.19 -7.33 -12.04
N GLY A 164 9.42 -7.42 -11.54
CA GLY A 164 10.26 -8.61 -11.71
C GLY A 164 11.50 -8.63 -10.81
N PRO A 165 12.34 -9.69 -10.95
CA PRO A 165 13.49 -9.92 -10.08
C PRO A 165 14.47 -8.74 -9.93
N PRO A 166 14.79 -7.93 -10.96
CA PRO A 166 15.70 -6.79 -10.80
C PRO A 166 15.25 -5.76 -9.76
N ILE A 167 13.94 -5.66 -9.51
CA ILE A 167 13.37 -4.73 -8.52
C ILE A 167 13.54 -5.27 -7.09
N LEU A 168 13.63 -6.60 -6.94
CA LEU A 168 13.85 -7.27 -5.66
C LEU A 168 15.33 -7.35 -5.28
N ALA A 169 16.23 -7.36 -6.27
CA ALA A 169 17.66 -7.57 -6.09
C ALA A 169 18.30 -6.66 -5.02
N PRO A 170 18.01 -5.35 -4.94
CA PRO A 170 18.61 -4.48 -3.92
C PRO A 170 18.28 -4.90 -2.47
N LEU A 171 17.09 -5.43 -2.22
CA LEU A 171 16.71 -5.91 -0.89
C LEU A 171 17.31 -7.29 -0.60
N GLN A 172 17.37 -8.16 -1.61
CA GLN A 172 18.03 -9.46 -1.51
C GLN A 172 19.53 -9.34 -1.20
N GLU A 173 20.23 -8.42 -1.86
CA GLU A 173 21.65 -8.12 -1.62
C GLU A 173 21.91 -7.59 -0.21
N ARG A 174 20.89 -7.01 0.43
CA ARG A 174 20.93 -6.57 1.84
C ARG A 174 20.47 -7.65 2.83
N GLY A 175 20.23 -8.87 2.35
CA GLY A 175 19.93 -10.03 3.18
C GLY A 175 18.45 -10.22 3.51
N PHE A 176 17.52 -9.56 2.79
CA PHE A 176 16.10 -9.84 2.98
C PHE A 176 15.78 -11.28 2.60
N SER A 177 15.14 -12.01 3.52
CA SER A 177 14.67 -13.36 3.26
C SER A 177 13.46 -13.36 2.31
N PRO A 178 13.16 -14.47 1.63
CA PRO A 178 11.96 -14.58 0.79
C PRO A 178 10.66 -14.26 1.54
N LEU A 179 10.57 -14.62 2.83
CA LEU A 179 9.41 -14.29 3.67
C LEU A 179 9.31 -12.79 3.95
N GLN A 180 10.44 -12.12 4.23
CA GLN A 180 10.45 -10.67 4.46
C GLN A 180 10.06 -9.89 3.20
N LEU A 181 10.52 -10.36 2.03
CA LEU A 181 10.09 -9.80 0.75
C LEU A 181 8.60 -10.04 0.53
N MET A 182 8.09 -11.23 0.84
CA MET A 182 6.67 -11.53 0.73
C MET A 182 5.82 -10.61 1.62
N ASP A 183 6.21 -10.41 2.87
CA ASP A 183 5.53 -9.50 3.80
C ASP A 183 5.51 -8.07 3.24
N THR A 184 6.65 -7.60 2.72
CA THR A 184 6.78 -6.28 2.07
C THR A 184 5.84 -6.15 0.87
N LEU A 185 5.79 -7.17 0.01
CA LEU A 185 4.93 -7.18 -1.17
C LEU A 185 3.44 -7.22 -0.81
N PHE A 186 3.07 -7.92 0.26
CA PHE A 186 1.71 -7.92 0.75
C PHE A 186 1.31 -6.58 1.37
N SER A 187 2.21 -5.89 2.07
CA SER A 187 1.94 -4.53 2.56
C SER A 187 1.72 -3.50 1.45
N VAL A 188 2.20 -3.74 0.23
CA VAL A 188 1.93 -2.87 -0.92
C VAL A 188 0.57 -3.17 -1.56
N ALA A 189 0.19 -4.44 -1.60
CA ALA A 189 -0.93 -4.93 -2.38
C ALA A 189 -2.29 -4.90 -1.66
N LEU A 190 -2.33 -4.54 -0.38
CA LEU A 190 -3.51 -4.52 0.50
C LEU A 190 -3.61 -3.18 1.22
#